data_AF-A0A7S0P6V3-F1
#
_entry.id   AF-A0A7S0P6V3-F1
#
_cell.length_a   1.000
_cell.length_b   1.000
_cell.length_c   1.000
_cell.angle_alpha   90.00
_cell.angle_beta   90.00
_cell.angle_gamma   90.00
#
_symmetry.space_group_name_H-M   'P 1'
#
loop_
_entity.id
_entity.type
_entity.pdbx_description
1 polymer ?
#
loop_
_entity_poly.entity_id
_entity_poly.type
_entity_poly.pdbx_seq_one_letter_code
_entity_poly.pdbx_strand_id
1 'polypeptide(L)'
;PLVMLESAGRLPPFTAFGVDLEAAGALRTVVSQLAYERELILVCGDGSPTASSANALNTVLQLRTLRLHHILFISDSRSSCVAMRRALPELACVWSSRIPSSPPQNGGLCVQLYWGFAFYFYDLRKHYAARLAIEMGINVLQTDTDVVWLANPYVALKHVFAGVNLVAMQDRPMVNAGVFYAQDVQADDGAAWVLRE
;
A
#
# COMPACT_ATOMS: atom_id res chain seq x y z
N PRO A 1 -17.25 22.23 5.48
CA PRO A 1 -16.16 21.86 6.42
C PRO A 1 -15.14 20.98 5.70
N LEU A 2 -13.85 21.35 5.72
CA LEU A 2 -12.78 20.48 5.24
C LEU A 2 -12.80 19.21 6.09
N VAL A 3 -13.07 18.07 5.47
CA VAL A 3 -13.00 16.78 6.17
C VAL A 3 -11.51 16.45 6.27
N MET A 4 -10.90 16.81 7.39
CA MET A 4 -9.56 16.33 7.71
C MET A 4 -9.68 14.85 8.07
N LEU A 5 -9.27 13.99 7.14
CA LEU A 5 -9.25 12.56 7.37
C LEU A 5 -8.09 12.23 8.31
N GLU A 6 -8.44 11.92 9.55
CA GLU A 6 -7.51 11.53 10.62
C GLU A 6 -8.00 10.26 11.28
N SER A 7 -7.15 9.25 11.34
CA SER A 7 -7.49 7.89 11.84
C SER A 7 -6.79 7.55 13.15
N ALA A 8 -5.87 8.41 13.60
CA ALA A 8 -5.18 8.24 14.87
C ALA A 8 -6.18 8.10 16.03
N GLY A 9 -6.09 6.97 16.75
CA GLY A 9 -6.98 6.65 17.87
C GLY A 9 -8.42 6.27 17.50
N ARG A 10 -8.72 6.06 16.21
CA ARG A 10 -10.08 5.74 15.73
C ARG A 10 -10.22 4.33 15.15
N LEU A 11 -9.11 3.61 14.99
CA LEU A 11 -9.11 2.25 14.47
C LEU A 11 -9.29 1.22 15.60
N PRO A 12 -9.97 0.09 15.34
CA PRO A 12 -10.02 -1.02 16.27
C PRO A 12 -8.63 -1.68 16.43
N PRO A 13 -8.44 -2.54 17.45
CA PRO A 13 -7.21 -3.30 17.59
C PRO A 13 -6.92 -4.18 16.36
N PHE A 14 -5.68 -4.12 15.88
CA PHE A 14 -5.23 -4.95 14.76
C PHE A 14 -4.80 -6.34 15.23
N THR A 15 -5.60 -7.36 14.89
CA THR A 15 -5.40 -8.75 15.30
C THR A 15 -4.92 -9.66 14.17
N ALA A 16 -5.03 -9.22 12.90
CA ALA A 16 -4.62 -9.99 11.72
C ALA A 16 -3.09 -9.95 11.44
N PHE A 17 -2.26 -9.82 12.48
CA PHE A 17 -0.82 -9.70 12.32
C PHE A 17 -0.16 -10.94 11.72
N GLY A 18 0.70 -10.72 10.71
CA GLY A 18 1.49 -11.78 10.08
C GLY A 18 0.64 -12.83 9.36
N VAL A 19 -0.63 -12.52 9.11
CA VAL A 19 -1.53 -13.33 8.29
C VAL A 19 -1.09 -13.22 6.83
N ASP A 20 -1.20 -14.33 6.12
CA ASP A 20 -1.07 -14.38 4.66
C ASP A 20 -2.35 -13.84 4.03
N LEU A 21 -2.24 -12.79 3.20
CA LEU A 21 -3.37 -12.17 2.52
C LEU A 21 -4.08 -13.10 1.52
N GLU A 22 -3.40 -14.16 1.06
CA GLU A 22 -4.02 -15.16 0.19
C GLU A 22 -4.88 -16.19 0.96
N ALA A 23 -4.80 -16.21 2.29
CA ALA A 23 -5.67 -17.05 3.10
C ALA A 23 -7.14 -16.59 2.98
N ALA A 24 -8.06 -17.56 3.01
CA ALA A 24 -9.49 -17.30 2.83
C ALA A 24 -10.00 -16.26 3.85
N GLY A 25 -10.56 -15.16 3.36
CA GLY A 25 -11.11 -14.08 4.19
C GLY A 25 -10.08 -13.16 4.86
N ALA A 26 -8.77 -13.38 4.66
CA ALA A 26 -7.71 -12.59 5.28
C ALA A 26 -7.80 -11.11 4.88
N LEU A 27 -7.85 -10.82 3.58
CA LEU A 27 -7.93 -9.43 3.09
C LEU A 27 -9.16 -8.70 3.64
N ARG A 28 -10.33 -9.37 3.70
CA ARG A 28 -11.56 -8.80 4.30
C ARG A 28 -11.39 -8.48 5.78
N THR A 29 -10.75 -9.38 6.53
CA THR A 29 -10.47 -9.20 7.95
C THR A 29 -9.54 -8.00 8.16
N VAL A 30 -8.47 -7.90 7.38
CA VAL A 30 -7.50 -6.79 7.44
C VAL A 30 -8.19 -5.45 7.16
N VAL A 31 -8.97 -5.36 6.09
CA VAL A 31 -9.71 -4.13 5.75
C VAL A 31 -10.67 -3.73 6.87
N SER A 32 -11.38 -4.67 7.48
CA SER A 32 -12.31 -4.37 8.59
C SER A 32 -11.64 -3.77 9.82
N GLN A 33 -10.31 -3.93 9.97
CA GLN A 33 -9.54 -3.44 11.11
C GLN A 33 -8.75 -2.18 10.80
N LEU A 34 -8.45 -1.92 9.52
CA LEU A 34 -7.55 -0.84 9.12
C LEU A 34 -8.22 0.24 8.28
N ALA A 35 -9.23 -0.08 7.48
CA ALA A 35 -9.85 0.94 6.64
C ALA A 35 -10.57 1.99 7.50
N TYR A 36 -10.41 3.25 7.14
CA TYR A 36 -11.02 4.38 7.83
C TYR A 36 -11.74 5.25 6.82
N GLU A 37 -13.07 5.43 6.96
CA GLU A 37 -13.89 6.19 6.00
C GLU A 37 -13.73 5.69 4.55
N ARG A 38 -13.66 4.36 4.37
CA ARG A 38 -13.35 3.68 3.08
C ARG A 38 -11.95 3.97 2.52
N GLU A 39 -11.02 4.52 3.30
CA GLU A 39 -9.64 4.78 2.87
C GLU A 39 -8.64 3.79 3.49
N LEU A 40 -7.62 3.43 2.73
CA LEU A 40 -6.50 2.59 3.19
C LEU A 40 -5.18 3.02 2.50
N ILE A 41 -4.09 3.12 3.27
CA ILE A 41 -2.77 3.47 2.74
C ILE A 41 -1.93 2.20 2.62
N LEU A 42 -1.44 1.91 1.43
CA LEU A 42 -0.67 0.71 1.13
C LEU A 42 0.84 1.03 1.12
N VAL A 43 1.57 0.39 2.02
CA VAL A 43 3.03 0.46 2.13
C VAL A 43 3.60 -0.95 2.06
N CYS A 44 4.73 -1.11 1.36
CA CYS A 44 5.46 -2.38 1.34
C CYS A 44 6.89 -2.22 1.84
N GLY A 45 7.46 -3.31 2.36
CA GLY A 45 8.86 -3.39 2.74
C GLY A 45 9.23 -4.74 3.34
N ASP A 46 10.49 -5.11 3.19
CA ASP A 46 11.02 -6.35 3.77
C ASP A 46 11.56 -6.12 5.20
N GLY A 47 11.91 -7.22 5.87
CA GLY A 47 12.52 -7.22 7.20
C GLY A 47 14.04 -7.27 7.19
N SER A 48 14.69 -7.17 6.02
CA SER A 48 16.15 -7.17 5.92
C SER A 48 16.69 -5.81 6.37
N PRO A 49 17.82 -5.73 7.08
CA PRO A 49 18.36 -4.47 7.60
C PRO A 49 19.00 -3.62 6.49
N THR A 50 18.18 -3.15 5.55
CA THR A 50 18.55 -2.38 4.36
C THR A 50 18.02 -0.96 4.43
N ALA A 51 18.55 -0.06 3.61
CA ALA A 51 17.98 1.29 3.45
C ALA A 51 16.51 1.26 3.02
N SER A 52 16.10 0.27 2.22
CA SER A 52 14.70 0.11 1.80
C SER A 52 13.77 -0.19 2.98
N SER A 53 14.13 -1.14 3.85
CA SER A 53 13.36 -1.44 5.06
C SER A 53 13.23 -0.21 6.00
N ALA A 54 14.33 0.55 6.15
CA ALA A 54 14.35 1.75 6.97
C ALA A 54 13.45 2.83 6.37
N ASN A 55 13.49 3.02 5.05
CA ASN A 55 12.62 3.94 4.32
C ASN A 55 11.14 3.55 4.46
N ALA A 56 10.81 2.25 4.43
CA ALA A 56 9.46 1.76 4.63
C ALA A 56 8.92 2.10 6.03
N LEU A 57 9.72 1.87 7.09
CA LEU A 57 9.34 2.25 8.45
C LEU A 57 9.26 3.78 8.61
N ASN A 58 10.20 4.53 8.03
CA ASN A 58 10.16 5.99 8.04
C ASN A 58 8.90 6.53 7.37
N THR A 59 8.44 5.90 6.28
CA THR A 59 7.18 6.25 5.61
C THR A 59 5.99 6.06 6.55
N VAL A 60 5.93 4.92 7.25
CA VAL A 60 4.89 4.67 8.26
C VAL A 60 4.92 5.72 9.38
N LEU A 61 6.11 6.06 9.89
CA LEU A 61 6.27 7.07 10.94
C LEU A 61 5.82 8.47 10.47
N GLN A 62 6.20 8.87 9.25
CA GLN A 62 5.76 10.15 8.66
C GLN A 62 4.23 10.21 8.50
N LEU A 63 3.61 9.15 7.99
CA LEU A 63 2.14 9.11 7.89
C LEU A 63 1.45 9.19 9.26
N ARG A 64 2.04 8.54 10.28
CA ARG A 64 1.55 8.65 11.67
C ARG A 64 1.71 10.04 12.26
N THR A 65 2.79 10.78 11.96
CA THR A 65 2.91 12.18 12.41
C THR A 65 1.84 13.08 11.80
N LEU A 66 1.37 12.72 10.60
CA LEU A 66 0.21 13.34 9.93
C LEU A 66 -1.15 12.80 10.41
N ARG A 67 -1.18 12.00 11.49
CA ARG A 67 -2.38 11.40 12.10
C ARG A 67 -3.11 10.39 11.18
N LEU A 68 -2.38 9.81 10.22
CA LEU A 68 -2.84 8.75 9.32
C LEU A 68 -2.32 7.39 9.81
N HIS A 69 -3.21 6.59 10.40
CA HIS A 69 -2.91 5.29 11.00
C HIS A 69 -3.55 4.11 10.24
N HIS A 70 -4.43 4.37 9.25
CA HIS A 70 -5.07 3.36 8.38
C HIS A 70 -4.10 2.80 7.33
N ILE A 71 -2.94 2.33 7.80
CA ILE A 71 -1.82 1.88 6.98
C ILE A 71 -1.81 0.36 6.97
N LEU A 72 -1.98 -0.22 5.78
CA LEU A 72 -1.69 -1.62 5.53
C LEU A 72 -0.22 -1.75 5.12
N PHE A 73 0.57 -2.43 5.96
CA PHE A 73 1.94 -2.76 5.64
C PHE A 73 2.03 -4.21 5.13
N ILE A 74 2.47 -4.41 3.88
CA ILE A 74 2.67 -5.74 3.31
C ILE A 74 4.16 -6.04 3.19
N SER A 75 4.59 -7.09 3.87
CA SER A 75 5.97 -7.57 3.87
C SER A 75 6.14 -8.84 3.03
N ASP A 76 7.39 -9.24 2.82
CA ASP A 76 7.77 -10.39 2.01
C ASP A 76 7.50 -11.72 2.72
N SER A 77 7.47 -11.72 4.05
CA SER A 77 7.24 -12.91 4.84
C SER A 77 6.68 -12.60 6.23
N ARG A 78 6.12 -13.62 6.89
CA ARG A 78 5.75 -13.52 8.30
C ARG A 78 6.94 -13.18 9.20
N SER A 79 8.11 -13.75 8.92
CA SER A 79 9.35 -13.46 9.66
C SER A 79 9.76 -11.99 9.53
N SER A 80 9.60 -11.41 8.35
CA SER A 80 9.87 -9.99 8.14
C SER A 80 8.91 -9.11 8.93
N CYS A 81 7.61 -9.45 8.97
CA CYS A 81 6.67 -8.76 9.87
C CYS A 81 7.08 -8.82 11.35
N VAL A 82 7.58 -9.97 11.82
CA VAL A 82 8.10 -10.11 13.19
C VAL A 82 9.35 -9.25 13.40
N ALA A 83 10.28 -9.23 12.45
CA ALA A 83 11.47 -8.39 12.53
C ALA A 83 11.12 -6.90 12.60
N MET A 84 10.21 -6.45 11.72
CA MET A 84 9.76 -5.05 11.67
C MET A 84 9.03 -4.61 12.95
N ARG A 85 8.25 -5.51 13.57
CA ARG A 85 7.61 -5.22 14.87
C ARG A 85 8.60 -5.05 16.03
N ARG A 86 9.84 -5.52 15.90
CA ARG A 86 10.88 -5.19 16.91
C ARG A 86 11.22 -3.70 16.90
N ALA A 87 11.16 -3.07 15.73
CA ALA A 87 11.39 -1.63 15.58
C ALA A 87 10.11 -0.81 15.80
N LEU A 88 8.96 -1.30 15.31
CA LEU A 88 7.67 -0.63 15.44
C LEU A 88 6.58 -1.62 15.90
N PRO A 89 6.37 -1.79 17.23
CA PRO A 89 5.50 -2.84 17.79
C PRO A 89 4.06 -2.82 17.29
N GLU A 90 3.53 -1.62 17.03
CA GLU A 90 2.15 -1.42 16.56
C GLU A 90 2.01 -1.48 15.04
N LEU A 91 3.01 -1.98 14.30
CA LEU A 91 2.92 -2.08 12.85
C LEU A 91 1.84 -3.11 12.47
N ALA A 92 0.88 -2.67 11.65
CA ALA A 92 -0.14 -3.53 11.05
C ALA A 92 0.44 -4.25 9.82
N CYS A 93 1.30 -5.22 10.10
CA CYS A 93 2.03 -5.97 9.08
C CYS A 93 1.35 -7.29 8.74
N VAL A 94 1.22 -7.55 7.45
CA VAL A 94 0.80 -8.81 6.84
C VAL A 94 1.80 -9.20 5.74
N TRP A 95 1.65 -10.38 5.16
CA TRP A 95 2.46 -10.81 4.02
C TRP A 95 1.58 -11.52 2.99
N SER A 96 2.17 -11.97 1.89
CA SER A 96 1.44 -12.66 0.84
C SER A 96 2.26 -13.81 0.27
N SER A 97 1.66 -15.00 0.19
CA SER A 97 2.25 -16.14 -0.52
C SER A 97 2.19 -16.01 -2.05
N ARG A 98 1.58 -14.94 -2.59
CA ARG A 98 1.62 -14.61 -4.02
C ARG A 98 3.02 -14.24 -4.50
N ILE A 99 3.89 -13.76 -3.61
CA ILE A 99 5.24 -13.32 -3.96
C ILE A 99 5.98 -14.47 -4.66
N PRO A 100 6.44 -14.28 -5.91
CA PRO A 100 7.09 -15.35 -6.64
C PRO A 100 8.42 -15.72 -5.96
N SER A 101 8.61 -17.02 -5.71
CA SER A 101 9.83 -17.56 -5.10
C SER A 101 11.03 -17.57 -6.03
N SER A 102 10.82 -17.31 -7.32
CA SER A 102 11.85 -17.31 -8.36
C SER A 102 11.59 -16.22 -9.38
N PRO A 103 12.65 -15.62 -9.96
CA PRO A 103 12.49 -14.65 -11.04
C PRO A 103 11.74 -15.26 -12.23
N PRO A 104 10.96 -14.46 -12.97
CA PRO A 104 10.40 -14.88 -14.27
C PRO A 104 11.50 -15.39 -15.21
N GLN A 105 11.24 -16.48 -15.94
CA GLN A 105 12.21 -17.04 -16.90
C GLN A 105 12.53 -16.05 -18.04
N ASN A 106 11.55 -15.23 -18.41
CA ASN A 106 11.64 -14.16 -19.39
C ASN A 106 12.26 -12.95 -18.68
N GLY A 107 13.59 -12.99 -18.51
CA GLY A 107 14.38 -11.96 -17.84
C GLY A 107 14.45 -10.66 -18.64
N GLY A 108 13.34 -9.95 -18.81
CA GLY A 108 13.35 -8.58 -19.32
C GLY A 108 14.24 -7.69 -18.44
N LEU A 109 14.68 -6.55 -18.98
CA LEU A 109 15.66 -5.66 -18.34
C LEU A 109 15.31 -5.33 -16.88
N CYS A 110 14.03 -5.10 -16.57
CA CYS A 110 13.59 -4.80 -15.20
C CYS A 110 13.76 -5.98 -14.25
N VAL A 111 13.50 -7.21 -14.69
CA VAL A 111 13.74 -8.41 -13.87
C VAL A 111 15.25 -8.57 -13.63
N GLN A 112 16.08 -8.38 -14.65
CA GLN A 112 17.54 -8.51 -14.52
C GLN A 112 18.14 -7.48 -13.57
N LEU A 113 17.69 -6.22 -13.65
CA LEU A 113 18.24 -5.12 -12.84
C LEU A 113 17.65 -5.07 -11.43
N TYR A 114 16.36 -5.36 -11.28
CA TYR A 114 15.61 -5.00 -10.07
C TYR A 114 15.06 -6.18 -9.28
N TRP A 115 15.17 -7.43 -9.75
CA TRP A 115 14.67 -8.59 -8.99
C TRP A 115 15.23 -8.66 -7.56
N GLY A 116 16.52 -8.37 -7.38
CA GLY A 116 17.18 -8.29 -6.07
C GLY A 116 16.84 -7.04 -5.23
N PHE A 117 16.14 -6.06 -5.80
CA PHE A 117 15.70 -4.82 -5.16
C PHE A 117 14.23 -4.88 -4.75
N ALA A 118 13.75 -6.07 -4.40
CA ALA A 118 12.38 -6.31 -4.00
C ALA A 118 11.32 -5.91 -5.05
N PHE A 119 11.63 -6.10 -6.34
CA PHE A 119 10.70 -5.83 -7.45
C PHE A 119 9.35 -6.56 -7.30
N TYR A 120 9.31 -7.69 -6.58
CA TYR A 120 8.07 -8.37 -6.26
C TYR A 120 7.07 -7.50 -5.49
N PHE A 121 7.51 -6.48 -4.72
CA PHE A 121 6.59 -5.53 -4.09
C PHE A 121 5.90 -4.60 -5.09
N TYR A 122 6.46 -4.40 -6.29
CA TYR A 122 5.79 -3.64 -7.33
C TYR A 122 4.52 -4.37 -7.80
N ASP A 123 4.65 -5.65 -8.16
CA ASP A 123 3.52 -6.51 -8.53
C ASP A 123 2.53 -6.64 -7.37
N LEU A 124 3.03 -6.87 -6.16
CA LEU A 124 2.20 -7.07 -4.99
C LEU A 124 1.35 -5.85 -4.65
N ARG A 125 1.92 -4.64 -4.74
CA ARG A 125 1.19 -3.40 -4.48
C ARG A 125 0.11 -3.17 -5.49
N LYS A 126 0.41 -3.33 -6.79
CA LYS A 126 -0.60 -3.25 -7.85
C LYS A 126 -1.73 -4.25 -7.63
N HIS A 127 -1.39 -5.51 -7.37
CA HIS A 127 -2.36 -6.56 -7.12
C HIS A 127 -3.31 -6.19 -5.98
N TYR A 128 -2.79 -5.80 -4.81
CA TYR A 128 -3.65 -5.46 -3.68
C TYR A 128 -4.34 -4.12 -3.83
N ALA A 129 -3.75 -3.12 -4.50
CA ALA A 129 -4.44 -1.89 -4.83
C ALA A 129 -5.67 -2.15 -5.70
N ALA A 130 -5.55 -3.00 -6.73
CA ALA A 130 -6.66 -3.41 -7.58
C ALA A 130 -7.75 -4.14 -6.79
N ARG A 131 -7.37 -5.13 -5.97
CA ARG A 131 -8.35 -5.88 -5.17
C ARG A 131 -9.08 -5.00 -4.16
N LEU A 132 -8.34 -4.15 -3.43
CA LEU A 132 -8.93 -3.21 -2.47
C LEU A 132 -9.88 -2.22 -3.16
N ALA A 133 -9.44 -1.59 -4.26
CA ALA A 133 -10.25 -0.61 -4.96
C ALA A 133 -11.47 -1.22 -5.65
N ILE A 134 -11.27 -2.29 -6.42
CA ILE A 134 -12.28 -2.81 -7.34
C ILE A 134 -13.16 -3.87 -6.66
N GLU A 135 -12.58 -4.81 -5.91
CA GLU A 135 -13.36 -5.89 -5.28
C GLU A 135 -13.97 -5.47 -3.95
N MET A 136 -13.37 -4.50 -3.26
CA MET A 136 -13.78 -4.11 -1.91
C MET A 136 -14.31 -2.68 -1.81
N GLY A 137 -14.23 -1.88 -2.88
CA GLY A 137 -14.72 -0.50 -2.90
C GLY A 137 -13.98 0.44 -1.93
N ILE A 138 -12.73 0.10 -1.60
CA ILE A 138 -11.84 0.85 -0.72
C ILE A 138 -10.99 1.80 -1.55
N ASN A 139 -10.96 3.06 -1.20
CA ASN A 139 -10.06 4.03 -1.78
C ASN A 139 -8.63 3.77 -1.26
N VAL A 140 -7.66 3.74 -2.18
CA VAL A 140 -6.30 3.30 -1.87
C VAL A 140 -5.31 4.41 -2.19
N LEU A 141 -4.52 4.80 -1.19
CA LEU A 141 -3.28 5.55 -1.41
C LEU A 141 -2.12 4.54 -1.44
N GLN A 142 -1.59 4.25 -2.62
CA GLN A 142 -0.35 3.50 -2.76
C GLN A 142 0.84 4.46 -2.70
N THR A 143 1.88 4.07 -1.97
CA THR A 143 3.12 4.84 -1.92
C THR A 143 4.37 3.97 -2.04
N ASP A 144 5.35 4.47 -2.77
CA ASP A 144 6.75 4.11 -2.62
C ASP A 144 7.28 4.62 -1.28
N THR A 145 8.47 4.17 -0.92
CA THR A 145 9.12 4.50 0.35
C THR A 145 10.24 5.52 0.21
N ASP A 146 10.61 5.90 -1.02
CA ASP A 146 11.59 6.92 -1.36
C ASP A 146 10.96 8.31 -1.56
N VAL A 147 9.80 8.54 -0.94
CA VAL A 147 9.08 9.82 -0.91
C VAL A 147 8.99 10.36 0.51
N VAL A 148 8.70 11.66 0.62
CA VAL A 148 8.54 12.36 1.91
C VAL A 148 7.13 12.94 2.01
N TRP A 149 6.46 12.64 3.12
CA TRP A 149 5.10 13.11 3.40
C TRP A 149 5.15 14.33 4.33
N LEU A 150 4.92 15.52 3.78
CA LEU A 150 5.02 16.79 4.51
C LEU A 150 3.67 17.31 5.04
N ALA A 151 2.55 16.82 4.50
CA ALA A 151 1.20 17.25 4.87
C ALA A 151 0.19 16.13 4.61
N ASN A 152 -0.97 16.21 5.25
CA ASN A 152 -2.08 15.28 5.02
C ASN A 152 -2.59 15.41 3.56
N PRO A 153 -2.43 14.38 2.70
CA PRO A 153 -2.77 14.48 1.30
C PRO A 153 -4.28 14.47 1.06
N TYR A 154 -5.09 13.98 2.01
CA TYR A 154 -6.54 13.87 1.84
C TYR A 154 -7.23 15.22 1.68
N VAL A 155 -6.60 16.30 2.15
CA VAL A 155 -7.09 17.66 1.89
C VAL A 155 -7.14 17.95 0.39
N ALA A 156 -6.10 17.61 -0.37
CA ALA A 156 -6.11 17.78 -1.82
C ALA A 156 -6.95 16.70 -2.50
N LEU A 157 -6.77 15.43 -2.11
CA LEU A 157 -7.40 14.29 -2.77
C LEU A 157 -8.94 14.32 -2.69
N LYS A 158 -9.50 14.70 -1.53
CA LYS A 158 -10.96 14.70 -1.30
C LYS A 158 -11.64 16.03 -1.64
N HIS A 159 -10.89 17.07 -2.02
CA HIS A 159 -11.46 18.36 -2.39
C HIS A 159 -11.10 18.77 -3.81
N VAL A 160 -9.81 18.95 -4.10
CA VAL A 160 -9.34 19.38 -5.42
C VAL A 160 -9.55 18.27 -6.46
N PHE A 161 -9.30 17.02 -6.05
CA PHE A 161 -9.39 15.85 -6.93
C PHE A 161 -10.61 14.96 -6.65
N ALA A 162 -11.65 15.47 -5.98
CA ALA A 162 -12.79 14.68 -5.52
C ALA A 162 -13.51 13.90 -6.64
N GLY A 163 -13.50 14.40 -7.87
CA GLY A 163 -14.12 13.77 -9.04
C GLY A 163 -13.17 12.94 -9.91
N VAL A 164 -11.95 12.64 -9.43
CA VAL A 164 -10.92 11.92 -10.21
C VAL A 164 -10.72 10.53 -9.63
N ASN A 165 -11.02 9.48 -10.39
CA ASN A 165 -10.90 8.09 -9.89
C ASN A 165 -9.45 7.62 -9.71
N LEU A 166 -8.50 8.21 -10.44
CA LEU A 166 -7.08 7.88 -10.34
C LEU A 166 -6.24 9.16 -10.42
N VAL A 167 -5.53 9.48 -9.34
CA VAL A 167 -4.57 10.58 -9.26
C VAL A 167 -3.16 9.98 -9.23
N ALA A 168 -2.32 10.31 -10.20
CA ALA A 168 -0.95 9.82 -10.30
C ALA A 168 -0.04 10.89 -10.91
N MET A 169 1.27 10.74 -10.72
CA MET A 169 2.25 11.60 -11.37
C MET A 169 2.52 11.15 -12.82
N GLN A 170 2.78 12.11 -13.71
CA GLN A 170 3.10 11.82 -15.11
C GLN A 170 4.60 11.58 -15.29
N ASP A 171 4.98 10.43 -15.85
CA ASP A 171 6.35 10.08 -16.24
C ASP A 171 6.43 9.87 -17.76
N ARG A 172 6.47 10.94 -18.56
CA ARG A 172 6.24 10.85 -20.03
C ARG A 172 7.16 9.81 -20.72
N PRO A 173 6.60 8.89 -21.54
CA PRO A 173 5.20 8.77 -21.99
C PRO A 173 4.28 7.93 -21.07
N MET A 174 4.76 7.51 -19.91
CA MET A 174 4.13 6.63 -18.93
C MET A 174 3.51 7.38 -17.74
N VAL A 175 2.98 6.62 -16.79
CA VAL A 175 2.49 7.10 -15.49
C VAL A 175 3.42 6.57 -14.40
N ASN A 176 3.77 7.42 -13.44
CA ASN A 176 4.52 6.99 -12.27
C ASN A 176 3.63 6.08 -11.41
N ALA A 177 4.09 4.87 -11.14
CA ALA A 177 3.38 3.90 -10.31
C ALA A 177 3.84 3.90 -8.85
N GLY A 178 4.75 4.81 -8.48
CA GLY A 178 5.30 4.91 -7.13
C GLY A 178 4.29 5.48 -6.14
N VAL A 179 3.70 6.64 -6.46
CA VAL A 179 2.63 7.23 -5.66
C VAL A 179 1.40 7.46 -6.53
N PHE A 180 0.30 6.82 -6.15
CA PHE A 180 -1.00 7.11 -6.75
C PHE A 180 -2.13 6.95 -5.74
N TYR A 181 -3.25 7.57 -6.04
CA TYR A 181 -4.49 7.47 -5.29
C TYR A 181 -5.62 7.00 -6.19
N ALA A 182 -6.26 5.90 -5.82
CA ALA A 182 -7.44 5.37 -6.48
C ALA A 182 -8.67 5.60 -5.58
N GLN A 183 -9.74 6.19 -6.12
CA GLN A 183 -10.99 6.41 -5.39
C GLN A 183 -12.24 6.13 -6.21
N ASP A 184 -13.25 5.60 -5.54
CA ASP A 184 -14.58 5.32 -6.07
C ASP A 184 -14.55 4.55 -7.42
N VAL A 185 -13.52 3.71 -7.60
CA VAL A 185 -13.29 2.94 -8.81
C VAL A 185 -14.37 1.87 -8.95
N GLN A 186 -15.05 1.85 -10.09
CA GLN A 186 -15.97 0.81 -10.52
C GLN A 186 -15.28 -0.18 -11.46
N ALA A 187 -15.81 -1.39 -11.57
CA ALA A 187 -15.19 -2.47 -12.33
C ALA A 187 -14.98 -2.17 -13.83
N ASP A 188 -15.80 -1.28 -14.40
CA ASP A 188 -15.81 -0.90 -15.81
C ASP A 188 -15.11 0.46 -16.08
N ASP A 189 -14.57 1.11 -15.04
CA ASP A 189 -13.87 2.39 -15.19
C ASP A 189 -12.49 2.23 -15.83
N GLY A 190 -12.04 3.28 -16.52
CA GLY A 190 -10.66 3.35 -17.02
C GLY A 190 -9.61 3.20 -15.91
N ALA A 191 -9.90 3.69 -14.70
CA ALA A 191 -9.03 3.49 -13.53
C ALA A 191 -8.94 1.99 -13.14
N ALA A 192 -10.03 1.24 -13.26
CA ALA A 192 -10.03 -0.20 -13.01
C ALA A 192 -9.16 -0.96 -14.02
N TRP A 193 -9.18 -0.54 -15.28
CA TRP A 193 -8.28 -1.08 -16.30
C TRP A 193 -6.82 -0.82 -15.93
N VAL A 194 -6.45 0.43 -15.61
CA VAL A 194 -5.07 0.80 -15.22
C VAL A 194 -4.58 0.00 -14.01
N LEU A 195 -5.42 -0.21 -13.01
CA LEU A 195 -5.04 -0.97 -11.81
C LEU A 195 -4.84 -2.48 -12.08
N ARG A 196 -5.45 -3.03 -13.13
CA ARG A 196 -5.33 -4.45 -13.50
C ARG A 196 -4.14 -4.75 -14.43
N GLU A 197 -3.55 -3.74 -15.06
CA GLU A 197 -2.32 -3.84 -15.88
C GLU A 197 -1.05 -4.01 -15.04
#